data_AF-A0A7C8Z517-F1
#
_entry.id   AF-A0A7C8Z517-F1
#
_cell.length_a   1.000
_cell.length_b   1.000
_cell.length_c   1.000
_cell.angle_alpha   90.00
_cell.angle_beta   90.00
_cell.angle_gamma   90.00
#
_symmetry.space_group_name_H-M   'P 1'
#
loop_
_entity.id
_entity.type
_entity.pdbx_description
1 polymer ?
#
loop_
_entity_poly.entity_id
_entity_poly.type
_entity_poly.pdbx_seq_one_letter_code
_entity_poly.pdbx_strand_id
1 'polypeptide(L)'
;KTLPPSESLPRNETVGGYIFVCNNDTMEENLERHLFGLPPRYRDSVRQITPGLPLFLYNYSTHQLHGIYEAASFGGSNIDPTAWEDKKNPGESRFPAQVRVQT
;
A
#
# COMPACT_ATOMS: atom_id res chain seq x y z
N LYS A 1 15.21 0.63 -11.17
CA LYS A 1 15.87 -0.13 -10.08
C LYS A 1 14.90 -1.23 -9.69
N THR A 2 15.28 -2.49 -9.79
CA THR A 2 14.46 -3.63 -9.36
C THR A 2 14.52 -3.76 -7.84
N LEU A 3 13.40 -4.07 -7.19
CA LEU A 3 13.38 -4.37 -5.77
C LEU A 3 14.23 -5.61 -5.45
N PRO A 4 14.86 -5.68 -4.26
CA PRO A 4 15.51 -6.91 -3.80
C PRO A 4 14.49 -8.05 -3.69
N PRO A 5 14.93 -9.32 -3.78
CA PRO A 5 14.04 -10.48 -3.76
C PRO A 5 13.08 -10.52 -2.56
N SER A 6 13.53 -10.06 -1.39
CA SER A 6 12.73 -10.00 -0.15
C SER A 6 11.58 -8.98 -0.19
N GLU A 7 11.62 -8.04 -1.13
CA GLU A 7 10.62 -6.97 -1.29
C GLU A 7 9.83 -7.09 -2.61
N SER A 8 10.22 -8.04 -3.46
CA SER A 8 9.54 -8.34 -4.72
C SER A 8 8.60 -9.52 -4.55
N LEU A 9 7.39 -9.42 -5.09
CA LEU A 9 6.50 -10.57 -5.18
C LEU A 9 7.07 -11.63 -6.15
N PRO A 10 6.92 -12.93 -5.83
CA PRO A 10 7.39 -14.01 -6.68
C PRO A 10 6.72 -13.97 -8.05
N ARG A 11 7.51 -14.11 -9.11
CA ARG A 11 6.99 -14.19 -10.47
C ARG A 11 6.44 -15.60 -10.70
N ASN A 12 5.23 -15.71 -11.22
CA ASN A 12 4.51 -16.96 -11.53
C ASN A 12 4.04 -17.78 -10.31
N GLU A 13 3.95 -17.20 -9.13
CA GLU A 13 3.34 -17.83 -7.96
C GLU A 13 2.16 -17.00 -7.47
N THR A 14 1.09 -17.67 -7.02
CA THR A 14 -0.08 -16.97 -6.45
C THR A 14 0.30 -16.34 -5.13
N VAL A 15 0.24 -15.01 -5.07
CA VAL A 15 0.46 -14.25 -3.84
C VAL A 15 -0.68 -14.55 -2.86
N GLY A 16 -0.35 -15.04 -1.67
CA GLY A 16 -1.33 -15.35 -0.62
C GLY A 16 -1.83 -14.12 0.15
N GLY A 17 -1.11 -13.00 0.06
CA GLY A 17 -1.47 -11.72 0.65
C GLY A 17 -0.34 -10.71 0.58
N TYR A 18 -0.60 -9.47 0.97
CA TYR A 18 0.39 -8.39 0.95
C TYR A 18 0.34 -7.56 2.23
N ILE A 19 1.51 -7.22 2.76
CA ILE A 19 1.64 -6.38 3.96
C ILE A 19 2.00 -4.96 3.56
N PHE A 20 1.13 -4.01 3.93
CA PHE A 20 1.41 -2.58 3.93
C PHE A 20 1.91 -2.16 5.31
N VAL A 21 2.74 -1.13 5.35
CA VAL A 21 3.36 -0.65 6.59
C VAL A 21 3.02 0.82 6.78
N CYS A 22 2.61 1.19 7.99
CA CYS A 22 2.27 2.55 8.38
C CYS A 22 2.81 2.89 9.78
N ASN A 23 2.54 4.11 10.22
CA ASN A 23 2.85 4.62 11.56
C ASN A 23 1.65 5.35 12.14
N ASN A 24 1.78 5.87 13.37
CA ASN A 24 0.72 6.63 14.01
C ASN A 24 0.30 7.88 13.23
N ASP A 25 1.20 8.49 12.44
CA ASP A 25 0.91 9.71 11.67
C ASP A 25 0.10 9.44 10.39
N THR A 26 0.14 8.20 9.88
CA THR A 26 -0.46 7.83 8.58
C THR A 26 -1.64 6.88 8.72
N MET A 27 -1.72 6.15 9.83
CA MET A 27 -2.72 5.09 10.02
C MET A 27 -4.15 5.61 9.97
N GLU A 28 -4.44 6.76 10.56
CA GLU A 28 -5.79 7.36 10.54
C GLU A 28 -6.24 7.62 9.09
N GLU A 29 -5.43 8.33 8.31
CA GLU A 29 -5.73 8.63 6.90
C GLU A 29 -5.85 7.36 6.03
N ASN A 30 -5.06 6.31 6.30
CA ASN A 30 -5.17 5.02 5.61
C ASN A 30 -6.58 4.41 5.76
N LEU A 31 -7.11 4.45 6.98
CA LEU A 31 -8.39 3.85 7.35
C LEU A 31 -9.56 4.69 6.83
N GLU A 32 -9.51 6.01 7.02
CA GLU A 32 -10.56 6.93 6.56
C GLU A 32 -10.72 6.93 5.04
N ARG A 33 -9.60 6.92 4.30
CA ARG A 33 -9.63 6.94 2.84
C ARG A 33 -9.83 5.57 2.20
N HIS A 34 -9.81 4.50 2.99
CA HIS A 34 -9.79 3.13 2.48
C HIS A 34 -8.69 2.94 1.43
N LEU A 35 -7.49 3.44 1.72
CA LEU A 35 -6.38 3.50 0.78
C LEU A 35 -5.07 3.19 1.49
N PHE A 36 -4.35 2.19 1.02
CA PHE A 36 -2.99 1.91 1.49
C PHE A 36 -1.97 2.36 0.45
N GLY A 37 -0.88 2.95 0.93
CA GLY A 37 0.18 3.52 0.09
C GLY A 37 1.57 3.08 0.54
N LEU A 38 2.47 2.93 -0.42
CA LEU A 38 3.90 2.71 -0.20
C LEU A 38 4.76 3.71 -1.00
N PRO A 39 6.03 3.92 -0.61
CA PRO A 39 6.96 4.75 -1.36
C PRO A 39 7.12 4.32 -2.84
N PRO A 40 7.57 5.23 -3.73
CA PRO A 40 7.72 5.00 -5.17
C PRO A 40 8.43 3.70 -5.57
N ARG A 41 9.38 3.21 -4.76
CA ARG A 41 10.15 2.00 -5.04
C ARG A 41 9.28 0.73 -5.11
N TYR A 42 8.12 0.72 -4.46
CA TYR A 42 7.22 -0.46 -4.39
C TYR A 42 6.17 -0.52 -5.51
N ARG A 43 6.17 0.43 -6.46
CA ARG A 43 5.16 0.49 -7.54
C ARG A 43 5.02 -0.84 -8.30
N ASP A 44 6.13 -1.51 -8.60
CA ASP A 44 6.10 -2.76 -9.36
C ASP A 44 5.57 -3.94 -8.53
N SER A 45 5.77 -3.96 -7.21
CA SER A 45 5.16 -4.96 -6.33
C SER A 45 3.67 -4.69 -6.15
N VAL A 46 3.28 -3.44 -5.87
CA VAL A 46 1.87 -3.07 -5.69
C VAL A 46 1.04 -3.32 -6.96
N ARG A 47 1.60 -3.11 -8.15
CA ARG A 47 0.91 -3.43 -9.43
C ARG A 47 0.53 -4.90 -9.61
N GLN A 48 1.12 -5.82 -8.85
CA GLN A 48 0.77 -7.24 -8.90
C GLN A 48 -0.43 -7.57 -8.00
N ILE A 49 -0.90 -6.63 -7.18
CA ILE A 49 -2.09 -6.80 -6.36
C ILE A 49 -3.34 -6.75 -7.23
N THR A 50 -4.18 -7.76 -7.10
CA THR A 50 -5.49 -7.86 -7.74
C THR A 50 -6.61 -7.71 -6.73
N PRO A 51 -7.82 -7.26 -7.14
CA PRO A 51 -9.00 -7.28 -6.27
C PRO A 51 -9.21 -8.67 -5.63
N GLY A 52 -9.66 -8.71 -4.38
CA GLY A 52 -9.84 -9.94 -3.62
C GLY A 52 -8.59 -10.43 -2.87
N LEU A 53 -7.41 -9.86 -3.13
CA LEU A 53 -6.19 -10.27 -2.43
C LEU A 53 -6.26 -9.86 -0.94
N PRO A 54 -5.94 -10.77 0.01
CA PRO A 54 -5.84 -10.40 1.42
C PRO A 54 -4.72 -9.39 1.68
N LEU A 55 -5.05 -8.31 2.36
CA LEU A 55 -4.14 -7.23 2.74
C LEU A 55 -4.06 -7.09 4.25
N PHE A 56 -2.86 -6.77 4.73
CA PHE A 56 -2.58 -6.49 6.14
C PHE A 56 -1.93 -5.12 6.28
N LEU A 57 -2.21 -4.44 7.38
CA LEU A 57 -1.61 -3.14 7.70
C LEU A 57 -0.79 -3.25 8.99
N TYR A 58 0.52 -3.23 8.87
CA TYR A 58 1.42 -3.24 10.03
C TYR A 58 1.76 -1.81 10.47
N ASN A 59 1.38 -1.45 11.71
CA ASN A 59 1.80 -0.22 12.34
C ASN A 59 3.12 -0.45 13.10
N TYR A 60 4.23 0.09 12.59
CA TYR A 60 5.54 -0.09 13.22
C TYR A 60 5.76 0.79 14.46
N SER A 61 4.96 1.84 14.65
CA SER A 61 5.02 2.66 15.87
C SER A 61 4.47 1.90 17.08
N THR A 62 3.45 1.06 16.88
CA THR A 62 2.82 0.25 17.94
C THR A 62 3.22 -1.22 17.91
N HIS A 63 3.94 -1.65 16.87
CA HIS A 63 4.25 -3.06 16.58
C HIS A 63 3.00 -3.94 16.42
N GLN A 64 1.91 -3.40 15.90
CA GLN A 64 0.64 -4.12 15.72
C GLN A 64 0.36 -4.43 14.25
N LEU A 65 -0.15 -5.63 13.98
CA LEU A 65 -0.65 -6.02 12.67
C LEU A 65 -2.18 -5.90 12.66
N HIS A 66 -2.69 -4.96 11.87
CA HIS A 66 -4.11 -4.72 11.65
C HIS A 66 -4.59 -5.45 10.39
N GLY A 67 -5.83 -5.95 10.41
CA GLY A 67 -6.42 -6.73 9.32
C GLY A 67 -7.60 -7.58 9.80
N ILE A 68 -8.16 -8.45 8.94
CA ILE A 68 -7.85 -8.64 7.50
C ILE A 68 -8.61 -7.58 6.68
N TYR A 69 -7.94 -6.99 5.69
CA TYR A 69 -8.57 -6.19 4.64
C TYR A 69 -8.54 -6.96 3.32
N GLU A 70 -9.43 -6.61 2.40
CA GLU A 70 -9.45 -7.11 1.03
C GLU A 70 -9.09 -6.00 0.05
N ALA A 71 -8.27 -6.31 -0.97
CA ALA A 71 -8.01 -5.38 -2.06
C ALA A 71 -9.32 -5.09 -2.83
N ALA A 72 -9.78 -3.84 -2.79
CA ALA A 72 -10.97 -3.38 -3.51
C ALA A 72 -10.64 -2.86 -4.92
N SER A 73 -9.35 -2.76 -5.26
CA SER A 73 -8.89 -2.37 -6.60
C SER A 73 -7.61 -3.13 -6.99
N PHE A 74 -7.25 -3.05 -8.26
CA PHE A 74 -5.86 -3.31 -8.65
C PHE A 74 -4.93 -2.31 -7.96
N GLY A 75 -3.72 -2.74 -7.64
CA GLY A 75 -2.68 -1.81 -7.19
C GLY A 75 -2.19 -0.93 -8.33
N GLY A 76 -1.87 0.33 -8.02
CA GLY A 76 -1.60 1.36 -9.01
C GLY A 76 -0.68 2.46 -8.51
N SER A 77 -0.52 3.50 -9.33
CA SER A 77 0.25 4.69 -8.98
C SER A 77 -0.68 5.90 -8.86
N ASN A 78 -0.64 6.61 -7.72
CA ASN A 78 -1.44 7.80 -7.46
C ASN A 78 -2.95 7.60 -7.77
N ILE A 79 -3.53 6.51 -7.25
CA ILE A 79 -4.99 6.29 -7.28
C ILE A 79 -5.72 7.47 -6.62
N ASP A 80 -5.17 7.98 -5.52
CA ASP A 80 -5.50 9.26 -4.94
C ASP A 80 -4.20 10.07 -4.75
N PRO A 81 -3.92 11.04 -5.64
CA PRO A 81 -2.73 11.89 -5.54
C PRO A 81 -2.79 12.87 -4.36
N THR A 82 -3.96 13.07 -3.74
CA THR A 82 -4.13 13.98 -2.59
C THR A 82 -3.88 13.32 -1.24
N ALA A 83 -3.74 11.98 -1.21
CA ALA A 83 -3.47 11.24 0.01
C ALA A 83 -2.03 11.45 0.50
N TRP A 84 -1.86 11.68 1.80
CA TRP A 84 -0.56 11.96 2.42
C TRP A 84 0.22 13.05 1.68
N GLU A 85 -0.46 14.15 1.32
CA GLU A 85 0.12 15.22 0.49
C GLU A 85 1.38 15.83 1.12
N ASP A 86 2.38 16.13 0.28
CA ASP A 86 3.55 16.92 0.66
C ASP A 86 3.49 18.29 0.00
N LYS A 87 3.58 19.35 0.81
CA LYS A 87 3.65 20.73 0.32
C LYS A 87 4.83 20.98 -0.63
N LYS A 88 5.86 20.13 -0.59
CA LYS A 88 7.04 20.23 -1.47
C LYS A 88 6.81 19.66 -2.87
N ASN A 89 5.84 18.75 -3.05
CA ASN A 89 5.55 18.11 -4.33
C ASN A 89 4.03 18.10 -4.60
N PRO A 90 3.45 19.25 -5.01
CA PRO A 90 2.03 19.33 -5.29
C PRO A 90 1.60 18.37 -6.40
N GLY A 91 0.48 17.67 -6.20
CA GLY A 91 -0.08 16.75 -7.19
C GLY A 91 0.53 15.33 -7.20
N GLU A 92 1.48 15.02 -6.31
CA GLU A 92 1.95 13.65 -6.08
C GLU A 92 1.85 13.28 -4.60
N SER A 93 1.30 12.09 -4.34
CA SER A 93 1.27 11.54 -2.99
C SER A 93 2.68 11.18 -2.51
N ARG A 94 2.97 11.36 -1.21
CA ARG A 94 4.20 10.84 -0.59
C ARG A 94 4.32 9.32 -0.71
N PHE A 95 3.19 8.63 -0.83
CA PHE A 95 3.10 7.18 -0.94
C PHE A 95 2.30 6.80 -2.19
N PRO A 96 2.91 6.95 -3.38
CA PRO A 96 2.18 6.87 -4.63
C PRO A 96 1.92 5.43 -5.08
N ALA A 97 2.56 4.40 -4.51
CA ALA A 97 2.23 3.01 -4.83
C ALA A 97 1.02 2.57 -4.00
N GLN A 98 -0.18 2.62 -4.59
CA GLN A 98 -1.44 2.62 -3.85
C GLN A 98 -2.37 1.46 -4.21
N VAL A 99 -3.26 1.10 -3.30
CA VAL A 99 -4.38 0.17 -3.52
C VAL A 99 -5.57 0.59 -2.65
N ARG A 100 -6.80 0.52 -3.20
CA ARG A 100 -8.03 0.71 -2.41
C ARG A 100 -8.33 -0.56 -1.63
N VAL A 101 -8.86 -0.42 -0.42
CA VAL A 101 -9.13 -1.55 0.48
C VAL A 101 -10.56 -1.52 0.99
N GLN A 102 -11.06 -2.68 1.42
CA GLN A 102 -12.31 -2.80 2.16
C GLN A 102 -12.12 -3.79 3.32
N THR A 103 -12.94 -3.68 4.36
CA THR A 103 -13.06 -4.69 5.43
C THR A 103 -14.04 -5.77 5.06
#